data_AF-A0A372RNV8-F1
#
_entry.id   AF-A0A372RNV8-F1
#
_cell.length_a   1.000
_cell.length_b   1.000
_cell.length_c   1.000
_cell.angle_alpha   90.00
_cell.angle_beta   90.00
_cell.angle_gamma   90.00
#
_symmetry.space_group_name_H-M   'P 1'
#
loop_
_entity.id
_entity.type
_entity.pdbx_description
1 polymer ?
#
loop_
_entity_poly.entity_id
_entity_poly.type
_entity_poly.pdbx_seq_one_letter_code
_entity_poly.pdbx_strand_id
1 'polypeptide(L)'
;MIKFLSKLRVSCFYKANNKKFCPFLLSYTSNYSTVSNLKSQQQIQRTPSSVPAGTILKGLNFYKDGADPIALPDDEYPNWLWEILDKEKDEQLRSNEHSRYHHKEKRKQLIKNNNFDRNKRK
;
A
#
# COMPACT_ATOMS: atom_id res chain seq x y z
N MET A 1 31.83 0.05 -56.72
CA MET A 1 30.54 0.77 -56.90
C MET A 1 29.63 0.46 -55.72
N ILE A 2 29.21 1.52 -55.03
CA ILE A 2 28.65 1.54 -53.68
C ILE A 2 27.19 1.08 -53.71
N LYS A 3 26.84 0.06 -52.90
CA LYS A 3 25.45 -0.40 -52.73
C LYS A 3 24.75 0.49 -51.70
N PHE A 4 23.72 1.19 -52.15
CA PHE A 4 22.90 2.12 -51.38
C PHE A 4 22.09 1.35 -50.32
N LEU A 5 22.33 1.62 -49.04
CA LEU A 5 21.50 1.13 -47.93
C LEU A 5 20.17 1.88 -47.93
N SER A 6 19.08 1.16 -48.15
CA SER A 6 17.70 1.66 -48.08
C SER A 6 17.36 2.05 -46.63
N LYS A 7 17.22 3.35 -46.38
CA LYS A 7 16.64 3.90 -45.13
C LYS A 7 15.16 3.50 -45.04
N LEU A 8 14.83 2.58 -44.15
CA LEU A 8 13.45 2.38 -43.68
C LEU A 8 13.06 3.58 -42.81
N ARG A 9 12.25 4.47 -43.37
CA ARG A 9 11.59 5.58 -42.67
C ARG A 9 10.34 5.03 -41.99
N VAL A 10 10.38 4.78 -40.69
CA VAL A 10 9.16 4.54 -39.89
C VAL A 10 8.59 5.92 -39.54
N SER A 11 7.66 6.41 -40.36
CA SER A 11 6.82 7.55 -40.00
C SER A 11 5.68 7.09 -39.09
N CYS A 12 5.85 7.23 -37.77
CA CYS A 12 4.70 7.21 -36.86
C CYS A 12 3.93 8.51 -37.03
N PHE A 13 2.81 8.44 -37.76
CA PHE A 13 1.81 9.51 -37.80
C PHE A 13 1.00 9.47 -36.49
N TYR A 14 1.26 10.41 -35.59
CA TYR A 14 0.44 10.65 -34.40
C TYR A 14 -0.72 11.57 -34.79
N LYS A 15 -1.94 11.04 -34.87
CA LYS A 15 -3.14 11.85 -35.15
C LYS A 15 -3.74 12.33 -33.82
N ALA A 16 -3.45 13.58 -33.48
CA ALA A 16 -4.18 14.29 -32.44
C ALA A 16 -5.58 14.66 -32.96
N ASN A 17 -6.63 14.32 -32.21
CA ASN A 17 -7.93 14.97 -32.34
C ASN A 17 -8.36 15.47 -30.96
N ASN A 18 -8.57 16.77 -30.92
CA ASN A 18 -8.78 17.58 -29.74
C ASN A 18 -10.28 17.68 -29.39
N LYS A 19 -10.51 17.89 -28.09
CA LYS A 19 -11.68 18.51 -27.43
C LYS A 19 -12.86 17.58 -27.13
N LYS A 20 -12.95 17.18 -25.85
CA LYS A 20 -13.98 17.66 -24.91
C LYS A 20 -13.56 17.34 -23.47
N PHE A 21 -13.36 18.42 -22.69
CA PHE A 21 -13.59 18.51 -21.24
C PHE A 21 -12.80 17.59 -20.29
N CYS A 22 -11.74 18.15 -19.69
CA CYS A 22 -11.43 17.92 -18.27
C CYS A 22 -12.23 18.99 -17.48
N PRO A 23 -12.80 18.70 -16.29
CA PRO A 23 -12.05 18.11 -15.20
C PRO A 23 -12.81 16.99 -14.45
N PHE A 24 -12.08 15.94 -14.09
CA PHE A 24 -12.48 15.06 -13.00
C PHE A 24 -12.39 15.84 -11.68
N LEU A 25 -13.42 16.65 -11.41
CA LEU A 25 -13.72 17.24 -10.11
C LEU A 25 -15.22 17.04 -9.89
N LEU A 26 -15.57 16.63 -8.67
CA LEU A 26 -16.86 16.14 -8.13
C LEU A 26 -17.09 14.64 -8.42
N SER A 27 -17.10 13.73 -7.45
CA SER A 27 -17.26 13.88 -6.01
C SER A 27 -16.65 12.65 -5.32
N TYR A 28 -15.66 12.86 -4.45
CA TYR A 28 -15.35 11.87 -3.42
C TYR A 28 -16.50 11.95 -2.41
N THR A 29 -17.60 11.24 -2.69
CA THR A 29 -18.60 10.95 -1.67
C THR A 29 -17.91 10.04 -0.67
N SER A 30 -17.61 10.60 0.49
CA SER A 30 -17.08 9.87 1.61
C SER A 30 -18.16 8.93 2.13
N ASN A 31 -18.21 7.71 1.58
CA ASN A 31 -19.02 6.64 2.14
C ASN A 31 -18.34 6.14 3.44
N TYR A 32 -18.33 6.96 4.48
CA TYR A 32 -18.26 6.44 5.85
C TYR A 32 -19.66 5.94 6.18
N SER A 33 -20.02 4.80 5.60
CA SER A 33 -21.15 4.03 6.11
C SER A 33 -20.75 3.61 7.52
N THR A 34 -21.36 4.22 8.53
CA THR A 34 -21.45 3.64 9.86
C THR A 34 -22.33 2.41 9.75
N VAL A 35 -21.76 1.31 9.22
CA VAL A 35 -22.38 0.01 9.36
C VAL A 35 -22.23 -0.32 10.83
N SER A 36 -23.24 0.03 11.63
CA SER A 36 -23.50 -0.58 12.93
C SER A 36 -23.88 -2.04 12.67
N ASN A 37 -22.93 -2.81 12.17
CA ASN A 37 -23.03 -4.24 12.09
C ASN A 37 -22.86 -4.72 13.53
N LEU A 38 -23.98 -5.05 14.18
CA LEU A 38 -24.02 -5.77 15.45
C LEU A 38 -23.40 -7.16 15.21
N LYS A 39 -22.08 -7.19 15.13
CA LYS A 39 -21.31 -8.41 14.93
C LYS A 39 -21.15 -9.03 16.32
N SER A 40 -21.92 -10.09 16.55
CA SER A 40 -21.77 -11.04 17.65
C SER A 40 -20.29 -11.27 17.97
N GLN A 41 -19.91 -10.99 19.22
CA GLN A 41 -18.57 -11.16 19.78
C GLN A 41 -18.20 -12.65 19.81
N GLN A 42 -17.75 -13.19 18.69
CA GLN A 42 -16.87 -14.35 18.76
C GLN A 42 -15.54 -13.84 19.27
N GLN A 43 -15.21 -14.12 20.53
CA GLN A 43 -13.90 -13.86 21.12
C GLN A 43 -12.85 -14.64 20.33
N ILE A 44 -12.28 -13.98 19.32
CA ILE A 44 -11.08 -14.47 18.64
C ILE A 44 -10.02 -14.50 19.74
N GLN A 45 -9.49 -15.69 20.04
CA GLN A 45 -8.35 -15.91 20.92
C GLN A 45 -7.16 -15.14 20.32
N ARG A 46 -7.01 -13.89 20.75
CA ARG A 46 -6.03 -12.92 20.23
C ARG A 46 -4.89 -12.80 21.23
N THR A 47 -3.69 -12.58 20.74
CA THR A 47 -2.58 -12.14 21.59
C THR A 47 -2.99 -10.83 22.26
N PRO A 48 -2.91 -10.71 23.59
CA PRO A 48 -3.33 -9.50 24.29
C PRO A 48 -2.48 -8.31 23.86
N SER A 49 -3.08 -7.12 23.84
CA SER A 49 -2.32 -5.90 23.59
C SER A 49 -1.31 -5.63 24.71
N SER A 50 -0.21 -4.97 24.37
CA SER A 50 0.83 -4.62 25.35
C SER A 50 0.43 -3.44 26.24
N VAL A 51 -0.59 -2.66 25.87
CA VAL A 51 -0.98 -1.42 26.54
C VAL A 51 -2.39 -1.61 27.10
N PRO A 52 -2.58 -1.55 28.43
CA PRO A 52 -3.90 -1.71 29.01
C PRO A 52 -4.79 -0.50 28.70
N ALA A 53 -6.10 -0.74 28.66
CA ALA A 53 -7.10 0.30 28.51
C ALA A 53 -6.96 1.38 29.59
N GLY A 54 -7.18 2.65 29.23
CA GLY A 54 -7.04 3.79 30.13
C GLY A 54 -5.62 4.38 30.21
N THR A 55 -4.64 3.79 29.53
CA THR A 55 -3.27 4.32 29.52
C THR A 55 -3.17 5.59 28.67
N ILE A 56 -2.63 6.67 29.22
CA ILE A 56 -2.36 7.91 28.47
C ILE A 56 -1.15 7.70 27.56
N LEU A 57 -1.33 7.88 26.26
CA LEU A 57 -0.29 7.69 25.25
C LEU A 57 0.54 8.97 25.08
N LYS A 58 1.59 9.08 25.90
CA LYS A 58 2.43 10.28 25.99
C LYS A 58 3.12 10.60 24.66
N GLY A 59 3.10 11.87 24.27
CA GLY A 59 3.89 12.39 23.14
C GLY A 59 3.28 12.10 21.76
N LEU A 60 2.00 11.72 21.69
CA LEU A 60 1.26 11.64 20.43
C LEU A 60 0.62 12.97 20.05
N ASN A 61 0.20 13.77 21.03
CA ASN A 61 -0.37 15.09 20.75
C ASN A 61 0.75 16.09 20.39
N PHE A 62 0.54 16.80 19.27
CA PHE A 62 1.43 17.86 18.80
C PHE A 62 0.80 19.27 18.90
N TYR A 63 -0.47 19.37 19.31
CA TYR A 63 -1.16 20.64 19.53
C TYR A 63 -0.84 21.20 20.91
N LYS A 64 -0.79 22.53 21.04
CA LYS A 64 -0.48 23.21 22.31
C LYS A 64 -1.57 23.02 23.36
N ASP A 65 -2.83 23.10 22.95
CA ASP A 65 -4.00 22.98 23.82
C ASP A 65 -4.65 21.58 23.74
N GLY A 66 -3.94 20.61 23.16
CA GLY A 66 -4.41 19.23 23.02
C GLY A 66 -4.06 18.39 24.24
N ALA A 67 -4.88 17.37 24.51
CA ALA A 67 -4.54 16.29 25.44
C ALA A 67 -3.99 15.09 24.67
N ASP A 68 -3.10 14.34 25.30
CA ASP A 68 -2.66 13.05 24.77
C ASP A 68 -3.84 12.06 24.77
N PRO A 69 -4.00 11.25 23.71
CA PRO A 69 -5.09 10.29 23.62
C PRO A 69 -4.93 9.17 24.66
N ILE A 70 -6.07 8.66 25.12
CA ILE A 70 -6.16 7.56 26.08
C ILE A 70 -6.42 6.26 25.31
N ALA A 71 -5.71 5.19 25.68
CA ALA A 71 -5.92 3.87 25.11
C ALA A 71 -7.33 3.34 25.42
N LEU A 72 -8.03 2.88 24.40
CA LEU A 72 -9.34 2.22 24.49
C LEU A 72 -9.16 0.72 24.76
N PRO A 73 -10.20 -0.04 25.12
CA PRO A 73 -10.12 -1.50 25.15
C PRO A 73 -9.90 -2.11 23.76
N ASP A 74 -9.27 -3.29 23.72
CA ASP A 74 -8.87 -3.98 22.48
C ASP A 74 -10.03 -4.24 21.50
N ASP A 75 -11.25 -4.37 22.03
CA ASP A 75 -12.47 -4.65 21.27
C ASP A 75 -13.06 -3.42 20.58
N GLU A 76 -12.73 -2.22 21.04
CA GLU A 76 -13.15 -0.98 20.38
C GLU A 76 -12.28 -0.65 19.16
N TYR A 77 -11.09 -1.25 19.08
CA TYR A 77 -10.24 -1.11 17.91
C TYR A 77 -10.71 -2.03 16.77
N PRO A 78 -10.69 -1.55 15.51
CA PRO A 78 -11.04 -2.37 14.36
C PRO A 78 -10.17 -3.63 14.23
N ASN A 79 -10.77 -4.73 13.78
CA ASN A 79 -10.09 -6.03 13.62
C ASN A 79 -8.82 -5.98 12.76
N TRP A 80 -8.78 -5.13 11.73
CA TRP A 80 -7.63 -5.03 10.83
C TRP A 80 -6.34 -4.64 11.56
N LEU A 81 -6.43 -3.97 12.71
CA LEU A 81 -5.25 -3.57 13.51
C LEU A 81 -4.46 -4.79 13.98
N TRP A 82 -5.17 -5.83 14.38
CA TRP A 82 -4.59 -7.06 14.93
C TRP A 82 -4.04 -7.98 13.83
N GLU A 83 -4.54 -7.85 12.60
CA GLU A 83 -4.07 -8.61 11.44
C GLU A 83 -2.72 -8.13 10.89
N ILE A 84 -2.25 -6.93 11.29
CA ILE A 84 -1.01 -6.33 10.74
C ILE A 84 0.23 -7.13 11.12
N LEU A 85 0.22 -7.74 12.31
CA LEU A 85 1.37 -8.47 12.84
C LEU A 85 1.36 -9.96 12.44
N ASP A 86 0.35 -10.38 11.69
CA ASP A 86 0.21 -11.75 11.23
C ASP A 86 1.22 -12.05 10.11
N LYS A 87 2.27 -12.79 10.47
CA LYS A 87 3.33 -13.18 9.54
C LYS A 87 2.83 -14.14 8.46
N GLU A 88 1.81 -14.93 8.74
CA GLU A 88 1.27 -15.90 7.78
C GLU A 88 0.59 -15.17 6.63
N LYS A 89 -0.22 -14.15 6.96
CA LYS A 89 -0.86 -13.27 5.97
C LYS A 89 0.17 -12.51 5.13
N ASP A 90 1.22 -12.01 5.77
CA ASP A 90 2.34 -11.35 5.08
C ASP A 90 3.05 -12.28 4.09
N GLU A 91 3.28 -13.54 4.46
CA GLU A 91 3.91 -14.53 3.58
C GLU A 91 2.99 -14.94 2.44
N GLN A 92 1.69 -15.09 2.68
CA GLN A 92 0.69 -15.33 1.63
C GLN A 92 0.68 -14.21 0.58
N LEU A 93 0.83 -12.95 1.00
CA LEU A 93 0.93 -11.81 0.09
C LEU A 93 2.24 -11.82 -0.72
N ARG A 94 3.31 -12.42 -0.20
CA ARG A 94 4.60 -12.54 -0.89
C ARG A 94 4.65 -13.74 -1.83
N SER A 95 4.00 -14.84 -1.48
CA SER A 95 3.95 -16.05 -2.33
C SER A 95 2.95 -15.91 -3.47
N ASN A 96 1.88 -15.14 -3.29
CA ASN A 96 0.87 -14.94 -4.31
C ASN A 96 1.41 -14.14 -5.50
N GLU A 97 1.46 -14.79 -6.67
CA GLU A 97 1.98 -14.18 -7.88
C GLU A 97 1.24 -12.91 -8.32
N HIS A 98 -0.06 -12.83 -8.06
CA HIS A 98 -0.94 -11.70 -8.42
C HIS A 98 -0.88 -10.54 -7.42
N SER A 99 -0.16 -10.70 -6.30
CA SER A 99 -0.04 -9.66 -5.29
C SER A 99 0.96 -8.57 -5.71
N ARG A 100 0.60 -7.32 -5.45
CA ARG A 100 1.52 -6.17 -5.60
C ARG A 100 2.81 -6.38 -4.79
N TYR A 101 2.73 -7.03 -3.63
CA TYR A 101 3.88 -7.29 -2.75
C TYR A 101 4.87 -8.27 -3.39
N HIS A 102 4.39 -9.37 -3.97
CA HIS A 102 5.23 -10.33 -4.70
C HIS A 102 6.05 -9.66 -5.81
N HIS A 103 5.41 -8.86 -6.67
CA HIS A 103 6.10 -8.15 -7.75
C HIS A 103 7.11 -7.12 -7.24
N LYS A 104 6.84 -6.46 -6.11
CA LYS A 104 7.76 -5.52 -5.46
C LYS A 104 9.03 -6.24 -5.00
N GLU A 105 8.91 -7.39 -4.34
CA GLU A 105 10.06 -8.17 -3.87
C GLU A 105 10.87 -8.75 -5.03
N LYS A 106 10.21 -9.30 -6.06
CA LYS A 106 10.89 -9.77 -7.28
C LYS A 106 11.70 -8.66 -7.93
N ARG A 107 11.13 -7.45 -8.08
CA ARG A 107 11.86 -6.29 -8.62
C ARG A 107 13.07 -5.92 -7.75
N LYS A 108 12.91 -5.89 -6.43
CA LYS A 108 13.99 -5.58 -5.48
C LYS A 108 15.14 -6.59 -5.60
N GLN A 109 14.84 -7.88 -5.71
CA GLN A 109 15.83 -8.94 -5.90
C GLN A 109 16.56 -8.80 -7.24
N LEU A 110 15.84 -8.53 -8.33
CA LEU A 110 16.46 -8.29 -9.65
C LEU A 110 17.41 -7.09 -9.64
N ILE A 111 17.04 -5.98 -8.99
CA ILE A 111 17.90 -4.81 -8.84
C ILE A 111 19.15 -5.15 -8.02
N LYS A 112 18.98 -5.88 -6.91
CA LYS A 112 20.10 -6.32 -6.06
C LYS A 112 21.07 -7.22 -6.84
N ASN A 113 20.55 -8.20 -7.59
CA ASN A 113 21.36 -9.12 -8.38
C ASN A 113 22.13 -8.37 -9.48
N ASN A 114 21.47 -7.46 -10.19
CA ASN A 114 22.11 -6.61 -11.19
C ASN A 114 23.21 -5.73 -10.58
N ASN A 115 22.96 -5.12 -9.41
CA ASN A 115 23.95 -4.33 -8.69
C ASN A 115 25.15 -5.19 -8.26
N PHE A 116 24.89 -6.41 -7.76
CA PHE A 116 25.92 -7.35 -7.35
C PHE A 116 26.82 -7.76 -8.53
N ASP A 117 26.23 -8.15 -9.65
CA ASP A 117 26.96 -8.53 -10.87
C ASP A 117 27.81 -7.39 -11.42
N ARG A 118 27.29 -6.16 -11.39
CA ARG A 118 28.03 -4.97 -11.83
C ARG A 118 29.20 -4.64 -10.90
N ASN A 119 29.03 -4.83 -9.59
CA ASN A 119 30.10 -4.56 -8.62
C ASN A 119 31.23 -5.59 -8.74
N LYS A 120 30.90 -6.88 -8.93
CA LYS A 120 31.90 -7.96 -9.09
C LYS A 120 32.75 -7.87 -10.35
N ARG A 121 32.24 -7.21 -11.40
CA ARG A 121 32.95 -7.01 -12.68
C ARG A 121 33.95 -5.85 -12.65
N LYS A 122 33.92 -5.01 -11.63
CA LYS A 122 34.92 -3.97 -11.38
C LYS A 122 36.09 -4.54 -10.60
#